data_AF-A0A822ATP5-F1
#
_entry.id   AF-A0A822ATP5-F1
#
_cell.length_a   1.000
_cell.length_b   1.000
_cell.length_c   1.000
_cell.angle_alpha   90.00
_cell.angle_beta   90.00
_cell.angle_gamma   90.00
#
_symmetry.space_group_name_H-M   'P 1'
#
loop_
_entity.id
_entity.type
_entity.pdbx_description
1 polymer ?
#
loop_
_entity_poly.entity_id
_entity_poly.type
_entity_poly.pdbx_seq_one_letter_code
_entity_poly.pdbx_strand_id
1 'polypeptide(L)'
;QDAQFEICCMTLNVAMWYTKHAAYVASKSSTPSDKDALDVHKSLRMAAGMFKHVMDVEIRKLNEVKLPPCSDINEKIIAAYYFSCMGEFHEITAARAMNAKQDNILISSISNQISQYFEMGGQQLSTLDEKIVGQWRMYFGLKSKFYLAEV
;
A
#
# COMPACT_ATOMS: atom_id res chain seq x y z
N GLN A 1 6.69 27.69 5.01
CA GLN A 1 7.39 26.56 4.37
C GLN A 1 7.56 25.42 5.37
N ASP A 2 8.11 25.68 6.54
CA ASP A 2 8.32 24.68 7.60
C ASP A 2 7.01 23.97 8.04
N ALA A 3 5.95 24.73 8.31
CA ALA A 3 4.65 24.15 8.71
C ALA A 3 4.02 23.24 7.65
N GLN A 4 4.21 23.52 6.35
CA GLN A 4 3.66 22.71 5.26
C GLN A 4 4.44 21.40 5.09
N PHE A 5 5.76 21.46 5.28
CA PHE A 5 6.60 20.28 5.34
C PHE A 5 6.21 19.40 6.54
N GLU A 6 6.00 20.00 7.71
CA GLU A 6 5.58 19.28 8.91
C GLU A 6 4.21 18.60 8.73
N ILE A 7 3.24 19.28 8.11
CA ILE A 7 1.93 18.68 7.78
C ILE A 7 2.11 17.46 6.88
N CYS A 8 2.99 17.54 5.87
CA CYS A 8 3.29 16.41 4.99
C CYS A 8 3.87 15.23 5.79
N CYS A 9 4.93 15.47 6.57
CA CYS A 9 5.58 14.44 7.38
C CYS A 9 4.64 13.79 8.40
N MET A 10 3.83 14.60 9.10
CA MET A 10 2.87 14.08 10.06
C MET A 10 1.75 13.29 9.40
N THR A 11 1.27 13.71 8.22
CA THR A 11 0.27 12.96 7.46
C THR A 11 0.82 11.60 7.03
N LEU A 12 2.08 11.55 6.54
CA LEU A 12 2.73 10.29 6.18
C LEU A 12 2.94 9.38 7.39
N ASN A 13 3.35 9.92 8.54
CA ASN A 13 3.52 9.15 9.76
C ASN A 13 2.21 8.53 10.24
N VAL A 14 1.11 9.28 10.20
CA VAL A 14 -0.22 8.76 10.55
C VAL A 14 -0.67 7.70 9.53
N ALA A 15 -0.42 7.90 8.23
CA ALA A 15 -0.70 6.88 7.22
C ALA A 15 0.08 5.59 7.49
N MET A 16 1.38 5.69 7.79
CA MET A 16 2.22 4.54 8.19
C MET A 16 1.76 3.89 9.50
N TRP A 17 1.19 4.65 10.43
CA TRP A 17 0.61 4.07 11.64
C TRP A 17 -0.59 3.18 11.29
N TYR A 18 -1.46 3.61 10.39
CA TYR A 18 -2.59 2.78 9.94
C TYR A 18 -2.13 1.49 9.24
N THR A 19 -1.07 1.53 8.43
CA THR A 19 -0.53 0.31 7.80
C THR A 19 0.06 -0.65 8.85
N LYS A 20 0.78 -0.13 9.85
CA LYS A 20 1.32 -0.94 10.95
C LYS A 20 0.21 -1.52 11.83
N HIS A 21 -0.83 -0.75 12.14
CA HIS A 21 -2.01 -1.23 12.87
C HIS A 21 -2.70 -2.35 12.10
N ALA A 22 -2.91 -2.17 10.79
CA ALA A 22 -3.48 -3.20 9.92
C ALA A 22 -2.64 -4.50 9.95
N ALA A 23 -1.33 -4.40 9.80
CA ALA A 23 -0.43 -5.56 9.88
C ALA A 23 -0.44 -6.22 11.26
N TYR A 24 -0.52 -5.44 12.34
CA TYR A 24 -0.63 -5.96 13.70
C TYR A 24 -1.94 -6.73 13.90
N VAL A 25 -3.08 -6.17 13.49
CA VAL A 25 -4.38 -6.85 13.61
C VAL A 25 -4.40 -8.13 12.75
N ALA A 26 -3.87 -8.08 11.53
CA ALA A 26 -3.78 -9.24 10.64
C ALA A 26 -2.89 -10.37 11.19
N SER A 27 -1.88 -10.06 12.01
CA SER A 27 -0.97 -11.06 12.58
C SER A 27 -1.48 -11.75 13.85
N LYS A 28 -2.58 -11.28 14.46
CA LYS A 28 -3.13 -11.85 15.70
C LYS A 28 -3.65 -13.28 15.57
N SER A 29 -4.12 -13.66 14.39
CA SER A 29 -4.71 -14.97 14.15
C SER A 29 -4.60 -15.36 12.69
N SER A 30 -4.32 -16.64 12.43
CA SER A 30 -4.34 -17.21 11.07
C SER A 30 -5.72 -17.15 10.41
N THR A 31 -6.79 -17.04 11.20
CA THR A 31 -8.17 -16.87 10.74
C THR A 31 -8.78 -15.62 11.41
N PRO A 32 -8.58 -14.43 10.81
CA PRO A 32 -9.11 -13.18 11.35
C PRO A 32 -10.63 -13.25 11.51
N SER A 33 -11.16 -12.71 12.61
CA SER A 33 -12.60 -12.50 12.74
C SER A 33 -13.08 -11.49 11.69
N ASP A 34 -14.36 -11.50 11.33
CA ASP A 34 -14.94 -10.50 10.41
C ASP A 34 -14.71 -9.05 10.88
N LYS A 35 -14.69 -8.86 12.21
CA LYS A 35 -14.39 -7.56 12.82
C LYS A 35 -12.94 -7.15 12.56
N ASP A 36 -11.99 -8.07 12.74
CA ASP A 36 -10.58 -7.82 12.50
C ASP A 36 -10.32 -7.57 11.01
N ALA A 37 -10.89 -8.39 10.12
CA ALA A 37 -10.78 -8.20 8.68
C ALA A 37 -11.34 -6.83 8.24
N LEU A 38 -12.46 -6.40 8.81
CA LEU A 38 -13.03 -5.08 8.56
C LEU A 38 -12.13 -3.95 9.09
N ASP A 39 -11.49 -4.14 10.24
CA ASP A 39 -10.58 -3.14 10.83
C ASP A 39 -9.31 -2.96 9.98
N VAL A 40 -8.70 -4.07 9.53
CA VAL A 40 -7.56 -4.06 8.62
C VAL A 40 -7.94 -3.36 7.31
N HIS A 41 -9.09 -3.72 6.71
CA HIS A 41 -9.56 -3.09 5.47
C HIS A 41 -9.77 -1.57 5.64
N LYS A 42 -10.45 -1.14 6.71
CA LYS A 42 -10.66 0.30 6.97
C LYS A 42 -9.34 1.03 7.17
N SER A 43 -8.42 0.44 7.92
CA SER A 43 -7.11 1.04 8.21
C SER A 43 -6.28 1.22 6.94
N LEU A 44 -6.18 0.20 6.09
CA LEU A 44 -5.44 0.28 4.82
C LEU A 44 -6.10 1.26 3.84
N ARG A 45 -7.43 1.31 3.78
CA ARG A 45 -8.15 2.27 2.94
C ARG A 45 -7.91 3.72 3.40
N MET A 46 -7.89 3.96 4.71
CA MET A 46 -7.53 5.27 5.26
C MET A 46 -6.09 5.65 4.92
N ALA A 47 -5.13 4.73 5.13
CA ALA A 47 -3.73 4.95 4.77
C ALA A 47 -3.55 5.29 3.29
N ALA A 48 -4.17 4.53 2.38
CA ALA A 48 -4.12 4.78 0.94
C ALA A 48 -4.66 6.18 0.60
N GLY A 49 -5.78 6.58 1.20
CA GLY A 49 -6.35 7.92 1.02
C GLY A 49 -5.40 9.04 1.47
N MET A 50 -4.71 8.84 2.60
CA MET A 50 -3.74 9.80 3.11
C MET A 50 -2.50 9.91 2.22
N PHE A 51 -1.93 8.78 1.77
CA PHE A 51 -0.80 8.79 0.82
C PHE A 51 -1.18 9.49 -0.49
N LYS A 52 -2.36 9.18 -1.02
CA LYS A 52 -2.89 9.83 -2.24
C LYS A 52 -3.07 11.33 -2.05
N HIS A 53 -3.62 11.76 -0.91
CA HIS A 53 -3.78 13.18 -0.58
C HIS A 53 -2.44 13.90 -0.51
N VAL A 54 -1.42 13.28 0.11
CA VAL A 54 -0.07 13.86 0.17
C VAL A 54 0.52 14.04 -1.24
N MET A 55 0.42 13.02 -2.10
CA MET A 55 0.89 13.08 -3.49
C MET A 55 0.16 14.15 -4.32
N ASP A 56 -1.17 14.14 -4.27
CA ASP A 56 -1.99 14.98 -5.15
C ASP A 56 -2.00 16.45 -4.70
N VAL A 57 -1.86 16.71 -3.39
CA VAL A 57 -2.09 18.03 -2.80
C VAL A 57 -0.86 18.56 -2.09
N GLU A 58 -0.33 17.86 -1.08
CA GLU A 58 0.63 18.47 -0.14
C GLU A 58 2.03 18.61 -0.72
N ILE A 59 2.52 17.63 -1.49
CA ILE A 59 3.84 17.71 -2.15
C ILE A 59 3.88 18.90 -3.13
N ARG A 60 2.79 19.16 -3.85
CA ARG A 60 2.71 20.27 -4.83
C ARG A 60 2.83 21.65 -4.18
N LYS A 61 2.56 21.76 -2.87
CA LYS A 61 2.68 23.00 -2.09
C LYS A 61 4.08 23.19 -1.49
N LEU A 62 4.94 22.18 -1.57
CA LEU A 62 6.33 22.29 -1.15
C LEU A 62 7.13 22.99 -2.26
N ASN A 63 7.39 24.30 -2.09
CA ASN A 63 8.32 25.05 -2.95
C ASN A 63 9.65 24.29 -3.05
N GLU A 64 10.24 24.19 -4.26
CA GLU A 64 11.48 23.46 -4.63
C GLU A 64 12.43 23.11 -3.46
N VAL A 65 12.06 22.11 -2.65
CA VAL A 65 12.97 21.52 -1.67
C VAL A 65 13.79 20.50 -2.46
N LYS A 66 15.10 20.69 -2.54
CA LYS A 66 16.01 19.67 -3.05
C LYS A 66 16.03 18.51 -2.06
N LEU A 67 15.15 17.54 -2.29
CA LEU A 67 15.01 16.38 -1.43
C LEU A 67 16.03 15.31 -1.84
N PRO A 68 16.65 14.63 -0.87
CA PRO A 68 17.47 13.47 -1.17
C PRO A 68 16.65 12.44 -1.97
N PRO A 69 17.26 11.77 -2.96
CA PRO A 69 16.63 10.62 -3.59
C PRO A 69 16.29 9.57 -2.53
N CYS A 70 15.15 8.89 -2.69
CA CYS A 70 14.62 7.94 -1.71
C CYS A 70 14.19 8.55 -0.35
N SER A 71 14.04 9.88 -0.24
CA SER A 71 13.36 10.49 0.91
C SER A 71 11.93 9.97 1.04
N ASP A 72 11.40 9.89 2.27
CA ASP A 72 10.01 9.48 2.54
C ASP A 72 8.97 10.37 1.84
N ILE A 73 9.33 11.61 1.51
CA ILE A 73 8.45 12.53 0.78
C ILE A 73 8.66 12.50 -0.74
N ASN A 74 9.50 11.59 -1.23
CA ASN A 74 9.64 11.32 -2.66
C ASN A 74 8.34 10.70 -3.19
N GLU A 75 7.79 11.28 -4.27
CA GLU A 75 6.53 10.85 -4.85
C GLU A 75 6.52 9.36 -5.22
N LYS A 76 7.65 8.79 -5.66
CA LYS A 76 7.76 7.36 -5.98
C LYS A 76 7.69 6.47 -4.74
N ILE A 77 8.25 6.92 -3.62
CA ILE A 77 8.16 6.20 -2.33
C ILE A 77 6.71 6.23 -1.83
N ILE A 78 6.06 7.39 -1.87
CA ILE A 78 4.67 7.54 -1.43
C ILE A 78 3.73 6.75 -2.35
N ALA A 79 3.95 6.76 -3.66
CA ALA A 79 3.17 5.98 -4.61
C ALA A 79 3.33 4.47 -4.36
N ALA A 80 4.54 4.00 -4.04
CA ALA A 80 4.74 2.61 -3.65
C ALA A 80 3.96 2.25 -2.37
N TYR A 81 3.93 3.13 -1.36
CA TYR A 81 3.09 2.93 -0.16
C TYR A 81 1.60 2.88 -0.50
N TYR A 82 1.12 3.79 -1.36
CA TYR A 82 -0.25 3.77 -1.85
C TYR A 82 -0.58 2.43 -2.52
N PHE A 83 0.25 1.95 -3.44
CA PHE A 83 0.02 0.68 -4.12
C PHE A 83 0.10 -0.53 -3.19
N SER A 84 0.99 -0.53 -2.19
CA SER A 84 1.03 -1.57 -1.14
C SER A 84 -0.30 -1.62 -0.39
N CYS A 85 -0.81 -0.46 0.04
CA CYS A 85 -2.09 -0.38 0.74
C CYS A 85 -3.24 -0.86 -0.15
N MET A 86 -3.26 -0.46 -1.42
CA MET A 86 -4.27 -0.88 -2.40
C MET A 86 -4.27 -2.40 -2.59
N GLY A 87 -3.09 -3.00 -2.82
CA GLY A 87 -2.94 -4.45 -2.94
C GLY A 87 -3.44 -5.16 -1.68
N GLU A 88 -2.88 -4.81 -0.52
CA GLU A 88 -3.16 -5.48 0.76
C GLU A 88 -4.64 -5.40 1.17
N PHE A 89 -5.35 -4.29 0.95
CA PHE A 89 -6.78 -4.26 1.28
C PHE A 89 -7.61 -5.11 0.31
N HIS A 90 -7.20 -5.21 -0.95
CA HIS A 90 -7.86 -6.09 -1.92
C HIS A 90 -7.63 -7.57 -1.61
N GLU A 91 -6.48 -7.95 -1.01
CA GLU A 91 -6.25 -9.32 -0.51
C GLU A 91 -7.33 -9.73 0.50
N ILE A 92 -7.69 -8.83 1.42
CA ILE A 92 -8.75 -9.07 2.41
C ILE A 92 -10.10 -9.24 1.70
N THR A 93 -10.32 -8.47 0.63
CA THR A 93 -11.55 -8.57 -0.17
C THR A 93 -11.63 -9.91 -0.90
N ALA A 94 -10.52 -10.37 -1.49
CA ALA A 94 -10.41 -11.69 -2.12
C ALA A 94 -10.64 -12.82 -1.11
N ALA A 95 -9.97 -12.78 0.06
CA ALA A 95 -10.14 -13.77 1.11
C ALA A 95 -11.60 -13.86 1.60
N ARG A 96 -12.27 -12.72 1.76
CA ARG A 96 -13.70 -12.69 2.13
C ARG A 96 -14.60 -13.24 1.02
N ALA A 97 -14.31 -12.94 -0.24
CA ALA A 97 -15.05 -13.50 -1.38
C ALA A 97 -14.90 -15.02 -1.48
N MET A 98 -13.70 -15.55 -1.23
CA MET A 98 -13.43 -16.99 -1.15
C MET A 98 -14.22 -17.65 -0.01
N ASN A 99 -14.21 -17.05 1.19
CA ASN A 99 -14.99 -17.55 2.34
C ASN A 99 -16.50 -17.54 2.08
N ALA A 100 -16.99 -16.54 1.34
CA ALA A 100 -18.38 -16.41 0.92
C ALA A 100 -18.74 -17.29 -0.29
N LYS A 101 -17.82 -18.14 -0.78
CA LYS A 101 -18.01 -19.06 -1.92
C LYS A 101 -18.54 -18.36 -3.18
N GLN A 102 -18.02 -17.16 -3.46
CA GLN A 102 -18.35 -16.44 -4.68
C GLN A 102 -17.80 -17.16 -5.92
N ASP A 103 -18.25 -16.72 -7.11
CA ASP A 103 -17.81 -17.29 -8.39
C ASP A 103 -16.28 -17.17 -8.55
N ASN A 104 -15.66 -18.25 -9.05
CA ASN A 104 -14.23 -18.31 -9.36
C ASN A 104 -13.81 -17.21 -10.34
N ILE A 105 -14.69 -16.80 -11.27
CA ILE A 105 -14.42 -15.68 -12.20
C ILE A 105 -14.22 -14.37 -11.42
N LEU A 106 -15.03 -14.13 -10.39
CA LEU A 106 -14.88 -12.94 -9.55
C LEU A 106 -13.58 -12.99 -8.75
N ILE A 107 -13.24 -14.14 -8.17
CA ILE A 107 -12.01 -14.32 -7.38
C ILE A 107 -10.76 -14.15 -8.26
N SER A 108 -10.74 -14.74 -9.45
CA SER A 108 -9.66 -14.59 -10.44
C SER A 108 -9.51 -13.12 -10.88
N SER A 109 -10.62 -12.42 -11.12
CA SER A 109 -10.60 -10.98 -11.46
C SER A 109 -10.00 -10.12 -10.34
N ILE A 110 -10.38 -10.36 -9.07
CA ILE A 110 -9.81 -9.66 -7.92
C ILE A 110 -8.31 -9.97 -7.78
N SER A 111 -7.91 -11.23 -7.96
CA SER A 111 -6.50 -11.66 -7.86
C SER A 111 -5.62 -11.01 -8.94
N ASN A 112 -6.12 -10.91 -10.18
CA ASN A 112 -5.45 -10.17 -11.23
C ASN A 112 -5.28 -8.68 -10.86
N GLN A 113 -6.33 -8.07 -10.30
CA GLN A 113 -6.26 -6.67 -9.84
C GLN A 113 -5.23 -6.49 -8.72
N ILE A 114 -5.14 -7.42 -7.76
CA ILE A 114 -4.12 -7.40 -6.70
C ILE A 114 -2.72 -7.48 -7.30
N SER A 115 -2.51 -8.41 -8.24
CA SER A 115 -1.23 -8.56 -8.93
C SER A 115 -0.77 -7.26 -9.60
N GLN A 116 -1.68 -6.58 -10.30
CA GLN A 116 -1.41 -5.31 -10.96
C GLN A 116 -1.03 -4.21 -9.96
N TYR A 117 -1.68 -4.11 -8.80
CA TYR A 117 -1.29 -3.14 -7.79
C TYR A 117 0.14 -3.36 -7.30
N PHE A 118 0.52 -4.60 -7.00
CA PHE A 118 1.88 -4.89 -6.57
C PHE A 118 2.91 -4.70 -7.70
N GLU A 119 2.56 -5.00 -8.94
CA GLU A 119 3.43 -4.70 -10.09
C GLU A 119 3.66 -3.19 -10.24
N MET A 120 2.60 -2.38 -10.21
CA MET A 120 2.68 -0.93 -10.28
C MET A 120 3.52 -0.33 -9.14
N GLY A 121 3.37 -0.85 -7.91
CA GLY A 121 4.19 -0.46 -6.76
C GLY A 121 5.67 -0.78 -6.95
N GLY A 122 5.99 -1.98 -7.44
CA GLY A 122 7.37 -2.37 -7.76
C GLY A 122 8.01 -1.52 -8.87
N GLN A 123 7.22 -1.11 -9.86
CA GLN A 123 7.66 -0.21 -10.93
C GLN A 123 8.07 1.17 -10.41
N GLN A 124 7.35 1.73 -9.41
CA GLN A 124 7.72 3.03 -8.81
C GLN A 124 9.13 3.01 -8.23
N LEU A 125 9.52 1.89 -7.63
CA LEU A 125 10.81 1.72 -6.95
C LEU A 125 11.96 1.34 -7.90
N SER A 126 11.68 0.99 -9.15
CA SER A 126 12.67 0.44 -10.11
C SER A 126 13.84 1.37 -10.43
N THR A 127 13.66 2.68 -10.26
CA THR A 127 14.64 3.72 -10.57
C THR A 127 15.34 4.29 -9.34
N LEU A 128 15.02 3.78 -8.15
CA LEU A 128 15.59 4.20 -6.87
C LEU A 128 16.77 3.31 -6.48
N ASP A 129 17.59 3.75 -5.52
CA ASP A 129 18.76 2.99 -5.07
C ASP A 129 18.34 1.63 -4.49
N GLU A 130 18.76 0.56 -5.16
CA GLU A 130 18.46 -0.82 -4.79
C GLU A 130 18.97 -1.18 -3.39
N LYS A 131 20.02 -0.51 -2.89
CA LYS A 131 20.50 -0.72 -1.51
C LYS A 131 19.47 -0.31 -0.47
N ILE A 132 18.58 0.62 -0.81
CA ILE A 132 17.53 1.13 0.09
C ILE A 132 16.22 0.40 -0.17
N VAL A 133 15.79 0.28 -1.43
CA VAL A 133 14.45 -0.21 -1.77
C VAL A 133 14.42 -1.68 -2.24
N GLY A 134 15.56 -2.36 -2.31
CA GLY A 134 15.68 -3.69 -2.90
C GLY A 134 14.79 -4.74 -2.24
N GLN A 135 14.77 -4.80 -0.91
CA GLN A 135 13.89 -5.73 -0.18
C GLN A 135 12.40 -5.45 -0.47
N TRP A 136 12.01 -4.19 -0.54
CA TRP A 136 10.62 -3.81 -0.81
C TRP A 136 10.22 -4.17 -2.25
N ARG A 137 11.12 -3.98 -3.22
CA ARG A 137 10.93 -4.44 -4.61
C ARG A 137 10.77 -5.95 -4.69
N MET A 138 11.54 -6.72 -3.92
CA MET A 138 11.38 -8.17 -3.85
C MET A 138 10.01 -8.56 -3.27
N TYR A 139 9.54 -7.87 -2.24
CA TYR A 139 8.18 -8.06 -1.70
C TYR A 139 7.10 -7.82 -2.77
N PHE A 140 7.17 -6.70 -3.50
CA PHE A 140 6.26 -6.41 -4.61
C PHE A 140 6.28 -7.50 -5.69
N GLY A 141 7.48 -7.91 -6.11
CA GLY A 141 7.65 -8.95 -7.12
C GLY A 141 7.11 -10.32 -6.67
N LEU A 142 7.29 -10.66 -5.39
CA LEU A 142 6.74 -11.87 -4.79
C LEU A 142 5.20 -11.84 -4.81
N LYS A 143 4.60 -10.77 -4.26
CA LYS A 143 3.15 -10.61 -4.16
C LYS A 143 2.47 -10.58 -5.53
N SER A 144 3.02 -9.84 -6.49
CA SER A 144 2.49 -9.80 -7.86
C SER A 144 2.46 -11.20 -8.49
N LYS A 145 3.57 -11.94 -8.45
CA LYS A 145 3.62 -13.31 -9.00
C LYS A 145 2.71 -14.29 -8.26
N PHE A 146 2.58 -14.15 -6.94
CA PHE A 146 1.70 -14.97 -6.13
C PHE A 146 0.24 -14.84 -6.59
N TYR A 147 -0.28 -13.62 -6.66
CA TYR A 147 -1.67 -13.39 -7.07
C TYR A 147 -1.92 -13.59 -8.56
N LEU A 148 -0.89 -13.44 -9.41
CA LEU A 148 -1.00 -13.80 -10.82
C LEU A 148 -1.20 -15.32 -11.02
N ALA A 149 -0.66 -16.15 -10.12
CA ALA A 149 -0.84 -17.60 -10.18
C ALA A 149 -2.24 -18.05 -9.70
N GLU A 150 -2.99 -17.18 -9.02
CA GLU A 150 -4.38 -17.41 -8.59
C GLU A 150 -5.42 -16.98 -9.65
N VAL A 151 -4.97 -16.41 -10.77
CA VAL A 151 -5.80 -16.02 -11.92
C VAL A 151 -6.16 -17.23 -12.77
#